data_AF-A0A847JSJ9-F1
#
_entry.id   AF-A0A847JSJ9-F1
#
_cell.length_a   1.000
_cell.length_b   1.000
_cell.length_c   1.000
_cell.angle_alpha   90.00
_cell.angle_beta   90.00
_cell.angle_gamma   90.00
#
_symmetry.space_group_name_H-M   'P 1'
#
loop_
_entity.id
_entity.type
_entity.pdbx_description
1 polymer ?
#
loop_
_entity_poly.entity_id
_entity_poly.type
_entity_poly.pdbx_seq_one_letter_code
_entity_poly.pdbx_strand_id
1 'polypeptide(L)'
;MEDDGALPESVHAAEERARSAEERARWLEVRLEVERCARQMGIVDEDAAFRLLDRDRIECDETGRPANVERLLAELAEQRPWLVRSDSAPSVTNPPRDGFRTLSLSAIRRMTPDEINDNWEAIQAALRAR
;
A
#
# COMPACT_ATOMS: atom_id res chain seq x y z
N MET A 1 -60.76 13.45 20.66
CA MET A 1 -59.98 14.70 20.70
C MET A 1 -58.81 14.41 21.62
N GLU A 2 -57.55 14.31 21.24
CA GLU A 2 -56.76 14.45 20.01
C GLU A 2 -55.41 13.87 20.45
N ASP A 3 -54.90 12.80 19.84
CA ASP A 3 -53.51 12.38 20.07
C ASP A 3 -52.99 11.65 18.82
N ASP A 4 -52.98 12.37 17.70
CA ASP A 4 -52.47 11.87 16.40
C ASP A 4 -51.23 12.67 15.93
N GLY A 5 -50.67 13.53 16.81
CA GLY A 5 -49.65 14.53 16.44
C GLY A 5 -48.19 14.17 16.76
N ALA A 6 -47.92 13.10 17.52
CA ALA A 6 -46.56 12.79 18.02
C ALA A 6 -45.74 11.83 17.12
N LEU A 7 -46.35 11.32 16.04
CA LEU A 7 -45.75 10.31 15.18
C LEU A 7 -44.74 10.81 14.11
N PRO A 8 -44.81 12.04 13.56
CA PRO A 8 -43.87 12.43 12.50
C PRO A 8 -42.47 12.78 13.02
N GLU A 9 -42.34 13.34 14.23
CA GLU A 9 -41.06 13.80 14.77
C GLU A 9 -40.16 12.63 15.20
N SER A 10 -40.75 11.57 15.76
CA SER A 10 -40.04 10.37 16.19
C SER A 10 -39.54 9.51 15.03
N VAL A 11 -40.32 9.41 13.95
CA VAL A 11 -39.92 8.73 12.70
C VAL A 11 -38.82 9.52 12.01
N HIS A 12 -38.96 10.83 11.86
CA HIS A 12 -37.94 11.67 11.24
C HIS A 12 -36.61 11.65 12.02
N ALA A 13 -36.68 11.70 13.36
CA ALA A 13 -35.51 11.56 14.21
C ALA A 13 -34.86 10.17 14.13
N ALA A 14 -35.64 9.11 13.90
CA ALA A 14 -35.12 7.76 13.68
C ALA A 14 -34.45 7.64 12.30
N GLU A 15 -35.06 8.21 11.25
CA GLU A 15 -34.50 8.25 9.89
C GLU A 15 -33.20 9.06 9.84
N GLU A 16 -33.13 10.22 10.49
CA GLU A 16 -31.92 11.05 10.51
C GLU A 16 -30.77 10.35 11.28
N ARG A 17 -31.10 9.62 12.35
CA ARG A 17 -30.12 8.76 13.06
C ARG A 17 -29.67 7.59 12.21
N ALA A 18 -30.57 6.97 11.44
CA ALA A 18 -30.23 5.88 10.53
C ALA A 18 -29.30 6.38 9.40
N ARG A 19 -29.67 7.48 8.74
CA ARG A 19 -28.87 8.12 7.69
C ARG A 19 -27.48 8.50 8.18
N SER A 20 -27.39 9.19 9.32
CA SER A 20 -26.10 9.56 9.90
C SER A 20 -25.25 8.35 10.34
N ALA A 21 -25.89 7.22 10.68
CA ALA A 21 -25.18 5.96 10.97
C ALA A 21 -24.64 5.30 9.70
N GLU A 22 -25.44 5.27 8.64
CA GLU A 22 -25.05 4.76 7.32
C GLU A 22 -23.90 5.58 6.73
N GLU A 23 -23.97 6.90 6.80
CA GLU A 23 -22.88 7.78 6.34
C GLU A 23 -21.59 7.52 7.12
N ARG A 24 -21.68 7.39 8.45
CA ARG A 24 -20.52 7.05 9.29
C ARG A 24 -19.94 5.68 8.93
N ALA A 25 -20.79 4.67 8.73
CA ALA A 25 -20.35 3.34 8.33
C ALA A 25 -19.64 3.39 6.97
N ARG A 26 -20.23 4.08 5.99
CA ARG A 26 -19.64 4.28 4.66
C ARG A 26 -18.27 4.96 4.74
N TRP A 27 -18.12 6.01 5.53
CA TRP A 27 -16.84 6.69 5.69
C TRP A 27 -15.78 5.82 6.37
N LEU A 28 -16.17 4.96 7.31
CA LEU A 28 -15.26 3.99 7.92
C LEU A 28 -14.82 2.93 6.92
N GLU A 29 -15.74 2.44 6.08
CA GLU A 29 -15.41 1.49 5.01
C GLU A 29 -14.41 2.09 4.01
N VAL A 30 -14.66 3.34 3.58
CA VAL A 30 -13.73 4.07 2.70
C VAL A 30 -12.35 4.18 3.33
N ARG A 31 -12.29 4.59 4.61
CA ARG A 31 -11.02 4.71 5.31
C ARG A 31 -10.27 3.37 5.40
N LEU A 32 -10.97 2.29 5.73
CA LEU A 32 -10.37 0.96 5.83
C LEU A 32 -9.82 0.47 4.48
N GLU A 33 -10.56 0.70 3.39
CA GLU A 33 -10.08 0.30 2.06
C GLU A 33 -8.86 1.14 1.65
N VAL A 34 -8.86 2.43 1.94
CA VAL A 34 -7.70 3.31 1.72
C VAL A 34 -6.48 2.83 2.49
N GLU A 35 -6.61 2.57 3.80
CA GLU A 35 -5.52 2.05 4.63
C GLU A 35 -5.01 0.69 4.10
N ARG A 36 -5.93 -0.19 3.69
CA ARG A 36 -5.62 -1.51 3.14
C ARG A 36 -4.87 -1.43 1.81
N CYS A 37 -5.31 -0.58 0.88
CA CYS A 37 -4.62 -0.36 -0.40
C CYS A 37 -3.29 0.35 -0.19
N ALA A 38 -3.24 1.38 0.65
CA ALA A 38 -2.03 2.13 0.96
C ALA A 38 -0.91 1.22 1.50
N ARG A 39 -1.24 0.31 2.43
CA ARG A 39 -0.30 -0.70 2.94
C ARG A 39 0.23 -1.63 1.85
N GLN A 40 -0.65 -2.09 0.95
CA GLN A 40 -0.25 -2.96 -0.16
C GLN A 40 0.69 -2.25 -1.15
N MET A 41 0.50 -0.94 -1.34
CA MET A 41 1.29 -0.12 -2.25
C MET A 41 2.59 0.44 -1.64
N GLY A 42 2.86 0.17 -0.35
CA GLY A 42 4.07 0.65 0.33
C GLY A 42 4.03 2.14 0.69
N ILE A 43 2.83 2.71 0.82
CA ILE A 43 2.64 4.06 1.34
C ILE A 43 3.04 4.09 2.82
N VAL A 44 3.92 5.03 3.18
CA VAL A 44 4.46 5.19 4.54
C VAL A 44 3.47 5.90 5.46
N ASP A 45 2.68 6.82 4.91
CA ASP A 45 1.72 7.63 5.65
C ASP A 45 0.30 7.43 5.11
N GLU A 46 -0.41 6.48 5.72
CA GLU A 46 -1.80 6.11 5.41
C GLU A 46 -2.77 7.26 5.71
N ASP A 47 -2.53 8.02 6.78
CA ASP A 47 -3.39 9.13 7.20
C ASP A 47 -3.24 10.31 6.23
N ALA A 48 -2.00 10.63 5.82
CA ALA A 48 -1.75 11.60 4.78
C ALA A 48 -2.38 11.17 3.44
N ALA A 49 -2.25 9.90 3.05
CA ALA A 49 -2.90 9.39 1.85
C ALA A 49 -4.43 9.58 1.90
N PHE A 50 -5.08 9.24 3.02
CA PHE A 50 -6.52 9.44 3.20
C PHE A 50 -6.94 10.92 3.17
N ARG A 51 -6.15 11.83 3.76
CA ARG A 51 -6.44 13.28 3.74
C ARG A 51 -6.27 13.91 2.37
N LEU A 52 -5.36 13.38 1.57
CA LEU A 52 -4.99 13.92 0.27
C LEU A 52 -5.75 13.27 -0.87
N LEU A 53 -6.38 12.13 -0.62
CA LEU A 53 -7.31 11.50 -1.54
C LEU A 53 -8.50 12.42 -1.79
N ASP A 54 -8.82 12.61 -3.06
CA ASP A 54 -9.99 13.39 -3.47
C ASP A 54 -11.26 12.56 -3.23
N ARG A 55 -12.02 12.94 -2.21
CA ARG A 55 -13.22 12.23 -1.76
C ARG A 55 -14.34 12.26 -2.79
N ASP A 56 -14.41 13.33 -3.57
CA ASP A 56 -15.43 13.52 -4.60
C ASP A 56 -15.17 12.62 -5.83
N ARG A 57 -13.93 12.13 -5.97
CA ARG A 57 -13.55 11.18 -7.02
C ARG A 57 -13.76 9.72 -6.62
N ILE A 58 -14.15 9.42 -5.38
CA ILE A 58 -14.33 8.04 -4.93
C ILE A 58 -15.63 7.48 -5.54
N GLU A 59 -15.47 6.46 -6.36
CA GLU A 59 -16.57 5.74 -6.99
C GLU A 59 -16.90 4.51 -6.15
N CYS A 60 -18.15 4.42 -5.69
CA CYS A 60 -18.66 3.24 -5.01
C CYS A 60 -19.29 2.27 -6.02
N ASP A 61 -19.08 0.98 -5.82
CA ASP A 61 -19.75 -0.08 -6.57
C ASP A 61 -21.22 -0.25 -6.12
N GLU A 62 -21.91 -1.21 -6.77
CA GLU A 62 -23.30 -1.57 -6.46
C GLU A 62 -23.51 -2.07 -5.02
N THR A 63 -22.43 -2.46 -4.33
CA THR A 63 -22.45 -2.90 -2.93
C THR A 63 -22.14 -1.77 -1.95
N GLY A 64 -21.89 -0.55 -2.46
CA GLY A 64 -21.52 0.62 -1.67
C GLY A 64 -20.02 0.70 -1.33
N ARG A 65 -19.21 -0.25 -1.81
CA ARG A 65 -17.77 -0.30 -1.53
C ARG A 65 -16.99 0.57 -2.50
N PRO A 66 -15.92 1.24 -2.06
CA PRO A 66 -15.16 2.11 -2.93
C PRO A 66 -14.29 1.28 -3.89
N ALA A 67 -14.59 1.35 -5.19
CA ALA A 67 -14.01 0.45 -6.20
C ALA A 67 -12.74 1.01 -6.86
N ASN A 68 -12.55 2.34 -6.83
CA ASN A 68 -11.46 3.02 -7.53
C ASN A 68 -10.33 3.52 -6.60
N VAL A 69 -10.33 3.11 -5.32
CA VAL A 69 -9.36 3.55 -4.31
C VAL A 69 -7.92 3.27 -4.72
N GLU A 70 -7.65 2.07 -5.23
CA GLU A 70 -6.32 1.66 -5.66
C GLU A 70 -5.77 2.57 -6.77
N ARG A 71 -6.61 2.85 -7.78
CA ARG A 71 -6.25 3.78 -8.88
C ARG A 71 -5.97 5.18 -8.36
N LEU A 72 -6.83 5.70 -7.48
CA LEU A 72 -6.65 7.04 -6.92
C LEU A 72 -5.39 7.14 -6.06
N LEU A 73 -5.06 6.08 -5.31
CA LEU A 73 -3.81 6.02 -4.54
C LEU A 73 -2.58 5.91 -5.44
N ALA A 74 -2.66 5.21 -6.58
CA ALA A 74 -1.59 5.17 -7.57
C ALA A 74 -1.32 6.56 -8.15
N GLU A 75 -2.37 7.26 -8.62
CA GLU A 75 -2.29 8.64 -9.10
C GLU A 75 -1.71 9.58 -8.02
N LEU A 76 -2.11 9.38 -6.76
CA LEU A 76 -1.62 10.16 -5.64
C LEU A 76 -0.13 9.90 -5.37
N ALA A 77 0.31 8.65 -5.43
CA ALA A 77 1.71 8.28 -5.27
C ALA A 77 2.60 8.86 -6.37
N GLU A 78 2.11 8.92 -7.61
CA GLU A 78 2.80 9.57 -8.73
C GLU A 78 2.93 11.09 -8.52
N GLN A 79 1.85 11.74 -8.09
CA GLN A 79 1.86 13.18 -7.80
C GLN A 79 2.67 13.54 -6.55
N ARG A 80 2.75 12.62 -5.59
CA ARG A 80 3.37 12.81 -4.28
C ARG A 80 4.27 11.62 -3.92
N PRO A 81 5.44 11.49 -4.56
CA PRO A 81 6.34 10.35 -4.35
C PRO A 81 6.81 10.17 -2.91
N TRP A 82 6.79 11.24 -2.11
CA TRP A 82 7.15 11.23 -0.69
C TRP A 82 6.19 10.41 0.19
N LEU A 83 4.99 10.09 -0.32
CA LEU A 83 4.06 9.19 0.38
C LEU A 83 4.52 7.74 0.35
N VAL A 84 5.33 7.36 -0.63
CA VAL A 84 5.84 6.00 -0.78
C VAL A 84 7.25 5.92 -0.21
N ARG A 85 7.58 4.80 0.45
CA ARG A 85 8.96 4.57 0.89
C ARG A 85 9.80 4.46 -0.38
N SER A 86 10.65 5.45 -0.64
CA SER A 86 11.72 5.27 -1.60
C SER A 86 12.69 4.25 -1.02
N ASP A 87 12.70 3.03 -1.54
CA ASP A 87 13.75 2.00 -1.32
C ASP A 87 15.09 2.42 -1.96
N SER A 88 15.44 3.70 -1.89
CA SER A 88 16.69 4.26 -2.39
C SER A 88 17.31 5.16 -1.34
N ALA A 89 17.89 4.50 -0.35
CA ALA A 89 19.32 4.65 -0.12
C ALA A 89 19.83 3.37 0.55
N PRO A 90 20.64 2.52 -0.13
CA PRO A 90 21.52 1.64 0.62
C PRO A 90 22.37 2.54 1.54
N SER A 91 22.24 2.35 2.85
CA SER A 91 23.06 3.07 3.82
C SER A 91 24.53 2.77 3.53
N VAL A 92 25.23 3.74 2.93
CA VAL A 92 26.66 3.65 2.59
C VAL A 92 27.53 3.51 3.84
N THR A 93 26.97 3.76 5.02
CA THR A 93 27.69 3.73 6.31
C THR A 93 27.61 2.38 7.02
N ASN A 94 26.85 1.39 6.51
CA ASN A 94 26.93 0.02 7.01
C ASN A 94 26.71 -0.97 5.86
N PRO A 95 27.78 -1.62 5.35
CA PRO A 95 27.61 -2.59 4.29
C PRO A 95 26.66 -3.70 4.78
N PRO A 96 25.70 -4.15 3.95
CA PRO A 96 24.88 -5.29 4.32
C PRO A 96 25.82 -6.47 4.59
N ARG A 97 25.78 -6.99 5.82
CA ARG A 97 26.25 -8.34 6.12
C ARG A 97 25.26 -9.33 5.52
N ASP A 98 25.13 -9.31 4.20
CA ASP A 98 24.42 -10.35 3.47
C ASP A 98 25.48 -11.15 2.74
N GLY A 99 25.47 -12.46 3.01
CA GLY A 99 26.46 -13.40 2.55
C GLY A 99 26.44 -13.52 1.04
N PHE A 100 27.20 -12.65 0.37
CA PHE A 100 27.82 -13.01 -0.89
C PHE A 100 28.57 -14.31 -0.63
N ARG A 101 27.93 -15.41 -1.06
CA ARG A 101 28.53 -16.71 -1.22
C ARG A 101 29.85 -16.48 -1.93
N THR A 102 30.92 -16.40 -1.16
CA THR A 102 32.27 -16.50 -1.69
C THR A 102 32.27 -17.88 -2.33
N LEU A 103 32.14 -17.92 -3.65
CA LEU A 103 32.16 -19.16 -4.40
C LEU A 103 33.52 -19.78 -4.11
N SER A 104 33.54 -20.74 -3.18
CA SER A 104 34.76 -21.46 -2.86
C SER A 104 35.24 -22.13 -4.15
N LEU A 105 36.55 -22.35 -4.27
CA LEU A 105 37.12 -22.98 -5.47
C LEU A 105 36.43 -24.32 -5.81
N SER A 106 35.97 -25.04 -4.78
CA SER A 106 35.18 -26.27 -4.89
C SER A 106 33.74 -26.06 -5.38
N ALA A 107 33.17 -24.87 -5.24
CA ALA A 107 31.87 -24.48 -5.79
C ALA A 107 31.99 -24.09 -7.28
N ILE A 108 33.03 -23.32 -7.64
CA ILE A 108 33.31 -22.94 -9.04
C ILE A 108 33.57 -24.20 -9.88
N ARG A 109 34.31 -25.17 -9.35
CA ARG A 109 34.63 -26.44 -10.05
C ARG A 109 33.41 -27.37 -10.24
N ARG A 110 32.30 -27.11 -9.56
CA ARG A 110 31.04 -27.87 -9.69
C ARG A 110 30.00 -27.18 -10.56
N MET A 111 30.23 -25.92 -10.96
CA MET A 111 29.33 -25.19 -11.85
C MET A 111 29.47 -25.70 -13.27
N THR A 112 28.33 -25.73 -13.96
CA THR A 112 28.28 -26.05 -15.39
C THR A 112 28.84 -24.88 -16.22
N PRO A 113 29.24 -25.13 -17.48
CA PRO A 113 29.79 -24.08 -18.34
C PRO A 113 28.86 -22.87 -18.52
N ASP A 114 27.55 -23.09 -18.59
CA ASP A 114 26.54 -22.04 -18.69
C ASP A 114 26.47 -21.20 -17.39
N GLU A 115 26.45 -21.85 -16.23
CA GLU A 115 26.45 -21.15 -14.94
C GLU A 115 27.73 -20.33 -14.69
N ILE A 116 28.87 -20.74 -15.26
CA ILE A 116 30.12 -19.98 -15.20
C ILE A 116 30.04 -18.70 -16.05
N ASN A 117 29.37 -18.78 -17.21
CA ASN A 117 29.19 -17.63 -18.09
C ASN A 117 28.27 -16.57 -17.44
N ASP A 118 27.20 -17.02 -16.77
CA ASP A 118 26.28 -16.13 -16.04
C ASP A 118 26.90 -15.52 -14.77
N ASN A 119 27.80 -16.26 -14.10
CA ASN A 119 28.45 -15.80 -12.86
C ASN A 119 29.87 -15.26 -13.07
N TRP A 120 30.24 -14.92 -14.31
CA TRP A 120 31.60 -14.53 -14.69
C TRP A 120 32.16 -13.35 -13.88
N GLU A 121 31.32 -12.37 -13.55
CA GLU A 121 31.70 -11.19 -12.74
C GLU A 121 32.10 -11.58 -11.30
N ALA A 122 31.34 -12.50 -10.68
CA ALA A 122 31.60 -12.99 -9.34
C ALA A 122 32.88 -13.84 -9.28
N ILE A 123 33.18 -14.59 -10.35
CA ILE A 123 34.40 -15.42 -10.48
C ILE A 123 35.64 -14.53 -10.64
N GLN A 124 35.56 -13.48 -11.46
CA GLN A 124 36.62 -12.47 -11.61
C GLN A 124 36.95 -11.80 -10.27
N ALA A 125 35.93 -11.42 -9.49
CA ALA A 125 36.11 -10.81 -8.18
C ALA A 125 36.82 -11.76 -7.18
N ALA A 126 36.46 -13.05 -7.18
CA ALA A 126 37.08 -14.06 -6.33
C ALA A 126 38.55 -14.34 -6.70
N LEU A 127 38.91 -14.26 -7.98
CA LEU A 127 40.29 -14.45 -8.45
C LEU A 127 41.20 -13.24 -8.24
N ARG A 128 40.64 -12.02 -8.22
CA ARG A 128 41.38 -10.77 -7.97
C ARG A 128 41.61 -10.47 -6.49
N ALA A 129 40.82 -11.05 -5.59
CA ALA A 129 40.96 -10.88 -4.14
C ALA A 129 42.11 -11.71 -3.52
N ARG A 130 43.11 -12.09 -4.33
CA ARG A 130 44.30 -12.86 -3.97
C ARG A 130 45.55 -12.10 -4.35
#